data_AF-A0A6N7XW25-F1
#
_entry.id   AF-A0A6N7XW25-F1
#
_cell.length_a   1.000
_cell.length_b   1.000
_cell.length_c   1.000
_cell.angle_alpha   90.00
_cell.angle_beta   90.00
_cell.angle_gamma   90.00
#
_symmetry.space_group_name_H-M   'P 1'
#
loop_
_entity.id
_entity.type
_entity.pdbx_description
1 polymer ?
#
loop_
_entity_poly.entity_id
_entity_poly.type
_entity_poly.pdbx_seq_one_letter_code
_entity_poly.pdbx_strand_id
1 'polypeptide(L)'
;MNIKHSNTKKLIVLLIICIAMTFILSELFIITHAAHDCIGEHCYVCAQIHTLENLLKQLSIVGIIIMAGFFKSLTSFVFISRNKSYVNMTPIILKVRMNN
;
A
#
# COMPACT_ATOMS: atom_id res chain seq x y z
N MET A 1 -25.04 -12.87 2.38
CA MET A 1 -23.74 -12.21 2.64
C MET A 1 -22.98 -12.02 1.33
N ASN A 2 -23.32 -11.03 0.48
CA ASN A 2 -22.59 -10.82 -0.79
C ASN A 2 -22.73 -9.41 -1.43
N ILE A 3 -22.97 -8.36 -0.63
CA ILE A 3 -23.16 -6.99 -1.15
C ILE A 3 -21.89 -6.12 -0.95
N LYS A 4 -21.00 -6.52 -0.03
CA LYS A 4 -19.80 -5.74 0.34
C LYS A 4 -18.75 -5.65 -0.79
N HIS A 5 -18.69 -6.63 -1.68
CA HIS A 5 -17.68 -6.73 -2.74
C HIS A 5 -17.88 -5.74 -3.90
N SER A 6 -19.11 -5.28 -4.14
CA SER A 6 -19.41 -4.31 -5.22
C SER A 6 -18.94 -2.89 -4.84
N ASN A 7 -19.14 -2.49 -3.58
CA ASN A 7 -18.76 -1.17 -3.10
C ASN A 7 -17.23 -1.03 -2.92
N THR A 8 -16.53 -2.11 -2.56
CA THR A 8 -15.06 -2.09 -2.50
C THR A 8 -14.44 -1.96 -3.89
N LYS A 9 -14.98 -2.62 -4.92
CA LYS A 9 -14.52 -2.43 -6.30
C LYS A 9 -14.73 -1.00 -6.78
N LYS A 10 -15.90 -0.39 -6.48
CA LYS A 10 -16.17 1.02 -6.78
C LYS A 10 -15.19 1.96 -6.08
N LEU A 11 -14.87 1.69 -4.81
CA LEU A 11 -13.91 2.48 -4.04
C LEU A 11 -12.46 2.34 -4.56
N ILE A 12 -12.07 1.14 -4.98
CA ILE A 12 -10.77 0.90 -5.63
C ILE A 12 -10.68 1.64 -6.97
N VAL A 13 -11.73 1.56 -7.79
CA VAL A 13 -11.80 2.28 -9.07
C VAL A 13 -11.75 3.79 -8.85
N LEU A 14 -12.49 4.31 -7.86
CA LEU A 14 -12.45 5.72 -7.47
C LEU A 14 -11.04 6.14 -7.04
N LEU A 15 -10.36 5.33 -6.21
CA LEU A 15 -8.99 5.59 -5.80
C LEU A 15 -8.03 5.61 -6.98
N ILE A 16 -8.14 4.67 -7.91
CA ILE A 16 -7.30 4.62 -9.12
C ILE A 16 -7.53 5.88 -9.96
N ILE A 17 -8.79 6.31 -10.13
CA ILE A 17 -9.13 7.54 -10.85
C ILE A 17 -8.55 8.76 -10.13
N CYS A 18 -8.71 8.87 -8.81
CA CYS A 18 -8.12 9.96 -8.03
C CYS A 18 -6.60 10.01 -8.19
N ILE A 19 -5.92 8.86 -8.12
CA ILE A 19 -4.47 8.78 -8.34
C ILE A 19 -4.11 9.22 -9.76
N ALA A 20 -4.76 8.68 -10.80
CA ALA A 20 -4.50 9.06 -12.18
C ALA A 20 -4.71 10.58 -12.40
N MET A 21 -5.79 11.14 -11.85
CA MET A 21 -6.07 12.58 -11.92
C MET A 21 -4.99 13.39 -11.21
N THR A 22 -4.48 12.96 -10.06
CA THR A 22 -3.37 13.66 -9.39
C THR A 22 -2.09 13.65 -10.21
N PHE A 23 -1.76 12.54 -10.88
CA PHE A 23 -0.58 12.46 -11.75
C PHE A 23 -0.73 13.35 -12.99
N ILE A 24 -1.88 13.28 -13.66
CA ILE A 24 -2.17 14.12 -14.84
C ILE A 24 -2.18 15.60 -14.45
N LEU A 25 -2.79 15.95 -13.32
CA LEU A 25 -2.76 17.32 -12.82
C LEU A 25 -1.34 17.75 -12.46
N SER A 26 -0.51 16.88 -11.89
CA SER A 26 0.91 17.17 -11.59
C SER A 26 1.70 17.44 -12.87
N GLU A 27 1.55 16.63 -13.91
CA GLU A 27 2.25 16.81 -15.19
C GLU A 27 1.75 18.05 -15.94
N LEU A 28 0.43 18.25 -16.02
CA LEU A 28 -0.17 19.46 -16.59
C LEU A 28 0.26 20.71 -15.84
N PHE A 29 0.36 20.62 -14.52
CA PHE A 29 0.83 21.71 -13.68
C PHE A 29 2.30 22.04 -13.95
N ILE A 30 3.17 21.03 -14.08
CA ILE A 30 4.59 21.22 -14.42
C ILE A 30 4.75 21.83 -15.81
N ILE A 31 3.98 21.35 -16.81
CA ILE A 31 4.04 21.87 -18.18
C ILE A 31 3.54 23.32 -18.26
N THR A 32 2.44 23.63 -17.55
CA THR A 32 1.88 24.98 -17.52
C THR A 32 2.74 25.95 -16.71
N HIS A 33 3.44 25.50 -15.67
CA HIS A 33 4.36 26.33 -14.88
C HIS A 33 5.82 26.36 -15.38
N ALA A 34 6.23 25.46 -16.29
CA ALA A 34 7.55 25.51 -16.92
C ALA A 34 7.76 26.76 -17.80
N ALA A 35 6.68 27.48 -18.14
CA ALA A 35 6.70 28.73 -18.91
C ALA A 35 6.20 29.95 -18.10
N HIS A 36 6.16 29.87 -16.77
CA HIS A 36 5.91 31.05 -15.93
C HIS A 36 7.21 31.63 -15.40
N ASP A 37 7.48 32.89 -15.76
CA ASP A 37 8.54 33.71 -15.16
C ASP A 37 8.19 33.92 -13.68
N CYS A 38 8.86 33.17 -12.80
CA CYS A 38 8.59 33.19 -11.38
C CYS A 38 9.16 34.49 -10.78
N ILE A 39 8.28 35.45 -10.43
CA ILE A 39 8.67 36.81 -9.99
C ILE A 39 9.21 36.86 -8.53
N GLY A 40 9.32 35.73 -7.83
CA GLY A 40 9.78 35.70 -6.44
C GLY A 40 8.70 36.13 -5.42
N GLU A 41 8.93 35.72 -4.17
CA GLU A 41 8.07 35.75 -2.96
C GLU A 41 6.55 35.92 -3.20
N HIS A 42 5.76 34.90 -2.83
CA HIS A 42 4.28 34.88 -2.81
C HIS A 42 3.56 34.35 -4.06
N CYS A 43 4.15 33.41 -4.80
CA CYS A 43 3.35 32.60 -5.72
C CYS A 43 2.47 31.61 -4.93
N TYR A 44 1.16 31.90 -4.86
CA TYR A 44 0.15 31.05 -4.21
C TYR A 44 0.15 29.61 -4.75
N VAL A 45 0.51 29.48 -6.03
CA VAL A 45 0.58 28.23 -6.74
C VAL A 45 1.74 27.37 -6.22
N CYS A 46 2.92 27.95 -6.00
CA CYS A 46 4.07 27.24 -5.40
C CYS A 46 3.80 26.78 -3.96
N ALA A 47 3.04 27.55 -3.18
CA ALA A 47 2.64 27.15 -1.83
C ALA A 47 1.72 25.92 -1.85
N GLN A 48 0.79 25.85 -2.80
CA GLN A 48 -0.14 24.73 -2.93
C GLN A 48 0.58 23.44 -3.36
N ILE A 49 1.57 23.51 -4.27
CA ILE A 49 2.46 22.37 -4.58
C ILE A 49 3.17 21.88 -3.33
N HIS A 50 3.77 22.79 -2.56
CA HIS A 50 4.53 22.43 -1.37
C HIS A 50 3.67 21.70 -0.34
N THR A 51 2.42 22.14 -0.17
CA THR A 51 1.47 21.45 0.70
C THR A 51 1.10 20.06 0.17
N LEU A 52 0.91 19.92 -1.15
CA LEU A 52 0.60 18.65 -1.79
C LEU A 52 1.76 17.66 -1.71
N GLU A 53 2.99 18.11 -1.93
CA GLU A 53 4.20 17.28 -1.79
C GLU A 53 4.36 16.75 -0.37
N ASN A 54 4.07 17.58 0.63
CA ASN A 54 4.17 17.17 2.02
C ASN A 54 3.14 16.09 2.37
N LEU A 55 1.90 16.22 1.84
CA LEU A 55 0.88 15.19 1.97
C LEU A 55 1.28 13.90 1.25
N LEU A 56 1.84 14.00 0.04
CA LEU A 56 2.29 12.84 -0.74
C LEU A 56 3.43 12.09 -0.02
N LYS A 57 4.38 12.82 0.57
CA LYS A 57 5.46 12.25 1.40
C LYS A 57 4.90 11.51 2.60
N GLN A 58 3.94 12.09 3.32
CA GLN A 58 3.30 11.44 4.47
C GLN A 58 2.56 10.17 4.05
N LEU A 59 1.79 10.21 2.95
CA LEU A 59 1.10 9.04 2.42
C LEU A 59 2.07 7.93 1.98
N SER A 60 3.20 8.30 1.38
CA SER A 60 4.25 7.35 0.98
C SER A 60 4.85 6.62 2.18
N ILE A 61 5.17 7.35 3.25
CA ILE A 61 5.72 6.77 4.49
C ILE A 61 4.71 5.79 5.12
N VAL A 62 3.43 6.20 5.21
CA VAL A 62 2.37 5.33 5.73
C VAL A 62 2.22 4.08 4.86
N GLY A 63 2.27 4.22 3.54
CA GLY A 63 2.24 3.11 2.59
C GLY A 63 3.37 2.10 2.82
N ILE A 64 4.59 2.58 3.04
CA ILE A 64 5.76 1.74 3.33
C ILE A 64 5.57 0.96 4.65
N ILE A 65 5.07 1.61 5.70
CA ILE A 65 4.83 0.97 7.01
C ILE A 65 3.79 -0.14 6.89
N ILE A 66 2.67 0.11 6.18
CA ILE A 66 1.62 -0.87 5.96
C ILE A 66 2.17 -2.07 5.19
N MET A 67 2.92 -1.82 4.11
CA MET A 67 3.52 -2.87 3.30
C MET A 67 4.48 -3.73 4.12
N ALA A 68 5.37 -3.11 4.90
CA ALA A 68 6.31 -3.80 5.77
C ALA A 68 5.60 -4.65 6.83
N GLY A 69 4.54 -4.12 7.46
CA GLY A 69 3.72 -4.84 8.42
C GLY A 69 3.03 -6.05 7.80
N PHE A 70 2.49 -5.90 6.58
CA PHE A 70 1.86 -6.99 5.84
C PHE A 70 2.85 -8.12 5.50
N PHE A 71 4.04 -7.79 4.98
CA PHE A 71 5.09 -8.77 4.71
C PHE A 71 5.52 -9.52 5.98
N LYS A 72 5.69 -8.80 7.10
CA LYS A 72 6.03 -9.45 8.38
C LYS A 72 4.92 -10.37 8.87
N SER A 73 3.66 -9.95 8.76
CA SER A 73 2.50 -10.79 9.10
C SER A 73 2.46 -12.08 8.27
N LEU A 74 2.65 -11.97 6.94
CA LEU A 74 2.68 -13.13 6.05
C LEU A 74 3.80 -14.12 6.40
N THR A 75 5.03 -13.63 6.62
CA THR A 75 6.16 -14.50 6.97
C THR A 75 5.95 -15.23 8.30
N SER A 76 5.39 -14.54 9.31
CA SER A 76 5.05 -15.14 10.61
C SER A 76 3.95 -16.20 10.47
N PHE A 77 2.90 -15.91 9.69
CA PHE A 77 1.81 -16.85 9.43
C PHE A 77 2.32 -18.12 8.75
N VAL A 78 3.16 -17.98 7.72
CA VAL A 78 3.78 -19.12 7.04
C VAL A 78 4.63 -19.93 8.03
N PHE A 79 5.47 -19.29 8.85
CA PHE A 79 6.29 -19.99 9.84
C PHE A 79 5.45 -20.79 10.85
N ILE A 80 4.40 -20.19 11.41
CA ILE A 80 3.48 -20.86 12.34
C ILE A 80 2.78 -22.04 11.65
N SER A 81 2.31 -21.86 10.41
CA SER A 81 1.67 -22.93 9.65
C SER A 81 2.60 -24.11 9.39
N ARG A 82 3.89 -23.86 9.09
CA ARG A 82 4.87 -24.92 8.91
C ARG A 82 5.16 -25.66 10.20
N ASN A 83 5.39 -24.95 11.32
CA ASN A 83 5.61 -25.58 12.62
C ASN A 83 4.43 -26.46 13.04
N LYS A 84 3.20 -26.00 12.81
CA LYS A 84 1.98 -26.80 13.06
C LYS A 84 1.95 -28.07 12.20
N SER A 85 2.34 -27.96 10.93
CA SER A 85 2.43 -29.11 10.02
C SER A 85 3.51 -30.12 10.46
N TYR A 86 4.66 -29.64 10.93
CA TYR A 86 5.75 -30.51 11.41
C TYR A 86 5.38 -31.22 12.71
N VAL A 87 4.75 -30.53 13.66
CA VAL A 87 4.29 -31.13 14.93
C VAL A 87 3.32 -32.28 14.67
N ASN A 88 2.34 -32.08 13.77
CA ASN A 88 1.37 -33.12 13.40
C ASN A 88 2.00 -34.31 12.66
N MET A 89 3.22 -34.18 12.13
CA MET A 89 3.96 -35.22 11.41
C MET A 89 5.01 -35.91 12.30
N THR A 90 5.01 -35.64 13.61
CA THR A 90 5.88 -36.37 14.52
C THR A 90 5.40 -37.82 14.69
N PRO A 91 6.31 -38.81 14.76
CA PRO A 91 5.95 -40.23 14.92
C PRO A 91 5.11 -40.49 16.18
N ILE A 92 5.27 -39.65 17.21
CA ILE A 92 4.56 -39.68 18.48
C ILE A 92 3.06 -39.40 18.30
N ILE A 93 2.70 -38.43 17.42
CA ILE A 93 1.30 -38.08 17.12
C ILE A 93 0.69 -39.05 16.09
N LEU A 94 1.48 -39.49 15.11
CA LEU A 94 1.06 -40.48 14.10
C LEU A 94 0.87 -41.90 14.67
N LYS A 95 1.24 -42.12 15.94
CA LYS A 95 1.11 -43.38 16.68
C LYS A 95 1.57 -44.58 15.86
N VAL A 96 2.62 -44.39 15.07
CA VAL A 96 3.15 -45.41 14.17
C VAL A 96 3.70 -46.53 15.04
N ARG A 97 3.12 -47.72 14.93
CA ARG A 97 3.63 -48.91 15.62
C ARG A 97 4.96 -49.27 14.98
N MET A 98 6.05 -49.08 15.71
CA MET A 98 7.37 -49.55 15.29
C MET A 98 7.37 -51.07 15.43
N ASN A 99 7.15 -51.80 14.33
CA ASN A 99 7.41 -53.22 14.28
C ASN A 99 8.91 -53.41 14.01
N ASN A 100 9.66 -53.60 15.08
CA ASN A 100 10.96 -54.22 15.01
C ASN A 100 10.78 -55.74 15.12
#